data_AF-A0A9E4LTN2-F1
#
_entry.id   AF-A0A9E4LTN2-F1
#
_cell.length_a   1.000
_cell.length_b   1.000
_cell.length_c   1.000
_cell.angle_alpha   90.00
_cell.angle_beta   90.00
_cell.angle_gamma   90.00
#
_symmetry.space_group_name_H-M   'P 1'
#
loop_
_entity.id
_entity.type
_entity.pdbx_description
1 polymer ?
#
loop_
_entity_poly.entity_id
_entity_poly.type
_entity_poly.pdbx_seq_one_letter_code
_entity_poly.pdbx_strand_id
1 'polypeptide(L)'
;MTRQRRLHWLAFTVMAALAAAPGAAQQQAHPMEEGDLRGTVQSPAGPEAGVWVIAETDDLGTLFRKIVVTGDDGRFLVPDLPAAAYRVWVRGYGLADSEPVTARPGETLALEATPAATPQEAAAVYPANYWYSLLEPPAPDEFPGTGPEGNGIPATLRSQAAWIDVTKQGCQLCHQMGNRFTFDVSQLDGFDSTAAAWDHRITFGQRGAQMSGVMNRFGRERGLAMFADWTDRIAAGEVPPAPPRPRNVERNLVLTMWEWAGEASYVHDEVTTDKRQPTVNANGLVYGVSITEDTLVVTDTARHTSTELAIPLREPREMVPSMFPTAPGFEPSPYWGDEIIFDAPANPHNPMMDARGRVWLTSTIRKRDNPDWCQAGSEHPSARYFPVPRSGRQISFYDPASETFTLIDSCYGTHHLQFAEDAADTLWFSGDPNVVGWLDTQAYDETGNEQASQGWCPTVIDTNGDGRITRPWNEPGEQVDPARDTRIAGFAYGIIANPVDDTAWVARTGPFPGRLVRLDR
;
A
#
# COMPACT_ATOMS: atom_id res chain seq x y z
N MET A 1 -10.12 -68.48 -70.24
CA MET A 1 -11.50 -68.87 -70.57
C MET A 1 -12.43 -67.74 -70.12
N THR A 2 -13.29 -67.26 -71.04
CA THR A 2 -14.55 -66.48 -70.87
C THR A 2 -14.49 -65.18 -70.03
N ARG A 3 -14.33 -63.97 -70.59
CA ARG A 3 -15.31 -63.07 -71.29
C ARG A 3 -16.65 -62.88 -70.57
N GLN A 4 -16.94 -61.66 -70.09
CA GLN A 4 -18.07 -60.80 -70.53
C GLN A 4 -18.10 -59.37 -69.91
N ARG A 5 -18.06 -58.35 -70.80
CA ARG A 5 -18.74 -57.01 -70.88
C ARG A 5 -18.68 -56.01 -69.68
N ARG A 6 -18.03 -54.83 -69.83
CA ARG A 6 -18.51 -53.46 -70.29
C ARG A 6 -19.49 -52.80 -69.29
N LEU A 7 -19.48 -51.51 -68.90
CA LEU A 7 -19.07 -50.23 -69.53
C LEU A 7 -19.09 -49.10 -68.45
N HIS A 8 -18.36 -48.00 -68.68
CA HIS A 8 -18.25 -46.77 -67.88
C HIS A 8 -19.57 -45.99 -67.70
N TRP A 9 -19.66 -45.05 -66.74
CA TRP A 9 -20.12 -43.65 -66.91
C TRP A 9 -19.84 -42.80 -65.64
N LEU A 10 -19.25 -41.61 -65.82
CA LEU A 10 -19.16 -40.52 -64.85
C LEU A 10 -20.54 -39.88 -64.63
N ALA A 11 -20.82 -39.40 -63.40
CA ALA A 11 -21.94 -38.51 -63.12
C ALA A 11 -21.45 -37.23 -62.41
N PHE A 12 -21.82 -36.09 -62.98
CA PHE A 12 -21.65 -34.72 -62.49
C PHE A 12 -22.54 -34.46 -61.26
N THR A 13 -22.01 -33.74 -60.25
CA THR A 13 -22.79 -33.17 -59.14
C THR A 13 -22.81 -31.65 -59.27
N VAL A 14 -24.02 -31.08 -59.33
CA VAL A 14 -24.29 -29.63 -59.36
C VAL A 14 -24.23 -29.08 -57.93
N MET A 15 -23.38 -28.07 -57.67
CA MET A 15 -23.42 -27.27 -56.44
C MET A 15 -24.20 -25.97 -56.67
N ALA A 16 -25.25 -25.76 -55.88
CA ALA A 16 -25.98 -24.50 -55.80
C ALA A 16 -25.33 -23.60 -54.73
N ALA A 17 -24.99 -22.36 -55.11
CA ALA A 17 -24.45 -21.35 -54.22
C ALA A 17 -25.60 -20.59 -53.51
N LEU A 18 -25.63 -20.62 -52.17
CA LEU A 18 -26.39 -19.67 -51.37
C LEU A 18 -25.48 -18.51 -50.95
N ALA A 19 -25.83 -17.30 -51.38
CA ALA A 19 -25.21 -16.07 -50.91
C ALA A 19 -25.77 -15.73 -49.51
N ALA A 20 -24.90 -15.71 -48.50
CA ALA A 20 -25.21 -15.18 -47.18
C ALA A 20 -24.83 -13.68 -47.14
N ALA A 21 -25.82 -12.81 -46.92
CA ALA A 21 -25.58 -11.43 -46.57
C ALA A 21 -25.12 -11.34 -45.10
N PRO A 22 -24.13 -10.50 -44.75
CA PRO A 22 -23.75 -10.30 -43.36
C PRO A 22 -24.84 -9.46 -42.68
N GLY A 23 -25.54 -10.05 -41.71
CA GLY A 23 -26.42 -9.33 -40.81
C GLY A 23 -25.58 -8.44 -39.89
N ALA A 24 -25.82 -7.13 -39.93
CA ALA A 24 -25.33 -6.22 -38.92
C ALA A 24 -25.87 -6.69 -37.55
N ALA A 25 -24.98 -7.05 -36.64
CA ALA A 25 -25.33 -7.28 -35.25
C ALA A 25 -25.80 -5.93 -34.69
N GLN A 26 -27.11 -5.78 -34.59
CA GLN A 26 -27.76 -4.63 -33.98
C GLN A 26 -27.48 -4.73 -32.48
N GLN A 27 -26.45 -4.01 -32.01
CA GLN A 27 -26.20 -3.79 -30.59
C GLN A 27 -27.51 -3.28 -29.99
N GLN A 28 -28.16 -4.09 -29.16
CA GLN A 28 -29.35 -3.67 -28.41
C GLN A 28 -28.93 -2.47 -27.57
N ALA A 29 -29.54 -1.32 -27.84
CA ALA A 29 -29.38 -0.15 -26.99
C ALA A 29 -29.94 -0.51 -25.61
N HIS A 30 -29.06 -0.68 -24.62
CA HIS A 30 -29.49 -0.83 -23.24
C HIS A 30 -30.27 0.45 -22.86
N PRO A 31 -31.52 0.31 -22.36
CA PRO A 31 -32.26 1.46 -21.87
C PRO A 31 -31.47 2.14 -20.74
N MET A 32 -31.51 3.46 -20.71
CA MET A 32 -30.83 4.26 -19.69
C MET A 32 -31.49 4.01 -18.36
N GLU A 33 -30.72 3.60 -17.35
CA GLU A 33 -31.21 3.53 -15.98
C GLU A 33 -31.14 4.92 -15.34
N GLU A 34 -31.95 5.15 -14.30
CA GLU A 34 -32.07 6.47 -13.67
C GLU A 34 -30.74 6.95 -13.04
N GLY A 35 -29.89 6.01 -12.64
CA GLY A 35 -28.55 6.27 -12.09
C GLY A 35 -27.44 6.44 -13.14
N ASP A 36 -27.73 6.32 -14.43
CA ASP A 36 -26.71 6.32 -15.46
C ASP A 36 -26.39 7.72 -15.98
N LEU A 37 -25.12 8.00 -16.24
CA LEU A 37 -24.70 9.13 -17.06
C LEU A 37 -23.98 8.60 -18.29
N ARG A 38 -24.38 9.03 -19.48
CA ARG A 38 -23.78 8.54 -20.74
C ARG A 38 -23.41 9.66 -21.67
N GLY A 39 -22.67 9.35 -22.71
CA GLY A 39 -22.35 10.36 -23.70
C GLY A 39 -21.34 9.91 -24.73
N THR A 40 -20.80 10.89 -25.42
CA THR A 40 -19.68 10.74 -26.36
C THR A 40 -18.58 11.73 -26.03
N VAL A 41 -17.34 11.32 -26.25
CA VAL A 41 -16.17 12.20 -26.26
C VAL A 41 -15.66 12.36 -27.70
N GLN A 42 -15.45 13.60 -28.13
CA GLN A 42 -14.88 13.91 -29.45
C GLN A 42 -13.75 14.93 -29.34
N SER A 43 -12.80 14.84 -30.26
CA SER A 43 -11.77 15.86 -30.51
C SER A 43 -11.84 16.31 -31.97
N PRO A 44 -11.03 17.30 -32.40
CA PRO A 44 -10.94 17.68 -33.80
C PRO A 44 -10.56 16.53 -34.74
N ALA A 45 -9.95 15.45 -34.23
CA ALA A 45 -9.59 14.26 -35.00
C ALA A 45 -10.73 13.22 -35.12
N GLY A 46 -11.84 13.41 -34.40
CA GLY A 46 -12.98 12.50 -34.35
C GLY A 46 -13.23 11.95 -32.94
N PRO A 47 -13.95 10.82 -32.81
CA PRO A 47 -14.24 10.23 -31.52
C PRO A 47 -12.97 9.79 -30.77
N GLU A 48 -12.90 10.08 -29.47
CA GLU A 48 -11.74 9.73 -28.65
C GLU A 48 -11.94 8.39 -27.95
N ALA A 49 -11.20 7.38 -28.38
CA ALA A 49 -11.23 6.05 -27.79
C ALA A 49 -10.16 5.86 -26.71
N GLY A 50 -10.50 5.11 -25.66
CA GLY A 50 -9.55 4.79 -24.58
C GLY A 50 -9.18 6.01 -23.73
N VAL A 51 -10.11 6.94 -23.53
CA VAL A 51 -9.93 8.08 -22.62
C VAL A 51 -10.85 7.93 -21.42
N TRP A 52 -10.45 8.49 -20.27
CA TRP A 52 -11.20 8.42 -19.04
C TRP A 52 -12.23 9.54 -18.98
N VAL A 53 -13.48 9.18 -18.68
CA VAL A 53 -14.51 10.13 -18.26
C VAL A 53 -14.63 10.00 -16.75
N ILE A 54 -14.39 11.12 -16.05
CA ILE A 54 -14.34 11.19 -14.60
C ILE A 54 -15.56 12.00 -14.14
N ALA A 55 -16.40 11.41 -13.31
CA ALA A 55 -17.48 12.10 -12.61
C ALA A 55 -17.09 12.22 -11.12
N GLU A 56 -16.96 13.45 -10.62
CA GLU A 56 -16.59 13.76 -9.23
C GLU A 56 -17.68 14.58 -8.55
N THR A 57 -17.92 14.32 -7.27
CA THR A 57 -18.83 15.12 -6.43
C THR A 57 -18.36 15.15 -4.99
N ASP A 58 -18.56 16.30 -4.34
CA ASP A 58 -18.45 16.53 -2.90
C ASP A 58 -19.84 16.69 -2.24
N ASP A 59 -20.94 16.45 -2.97
CA ASP A 59 -22.32 16.50 -2.44
C ASP A 59 -22.67 15.29 -1.53
N LEU A 60 -21.83 14.25 -1.51
CA LEU A 60 -22.01 13.05 -0.70
C LEU A 60 -21.28 13.17 0.66
N GLY A 61 -21.42 12.18 1.53
CA GLY A 61 -20.71 12.16 2.82
C GLY A 61 -19.20 11.92 2.72
N THR A 62 -18.66 11.89 1.51
CA THR A 62 -17.24 11.87 1.17
C THR A 62 -17.06 12.37 -0.26
N LEU A 63 -15.87 12.87 -0.59
CA LEU A 63 -15.49 13.13 -1.96
C LEU A 63 -15.52 11.82 -2.75
N PHE A 64 -16.39 11.78 -3.75
CA PHE A 64 -16.68 10.59 -4.52
C PHE A 64 -16.27 10.79 -5.98
N ARG A 65 -15.64 9.77 -6.57
CA ARG A 65 -15.31 9.74 -8.00
C ARG A 65 -15.76 8.43 -8.63
N LYS A 66 -16.34 8.50 -9.81
CA LYS A 66 -16.54 7.33 -10.67
C LYS A 66 -15.93 7.57 -12.04
N ILE A 67 -15.10 6.63 -12.49
CA ILE A 67 -14.29 6.76 -13.69
C ILE A 67 -14.56 5.59 -14.62
N VAL A 68 -14.83 5.89 -15.88
CA VAL A 68 -15.03 4.91 -16.95
C VAL A 68 -14.14 5.24 -18.14
N VAL A 69 -14.04 4.31 -19.08
CA VAL A 69 -13.23 4.47 -20.29
C VAL A 69 -14.11 4.45 -21.54
N THR A 70 -13.83 5.34 -22.49
CA THR A 70 -14.56 5.40 -23.76
C THR A 70 -14.26 4.22 -24.69
N GLY A 71 -15.29 3.77 -25.41
CA GLY A 71 -15.19 2.79 -26.49
C GLY A 71 -14.57 3.33 -27.78
N ASP A 72 -14.52 2.50 -28.83
CA ASP A 72 -13.92 2.87 -30.14
C ASP A 72 -14.61 4.06 -30.83
N ASP A 73 -15.90 4.25 -30.56
CA ASP A 73 -16.70 5.34 -31.10
C ASP A 73 -16.82 6.53 -30.12
N GLY A 74 -15.94 6.59 -29.12
CA GLY A 74 -15.92 7.65 -28.11
C GLY A 74 -17.09 7.60 -27.13
N ARG A 75 -17.98 6.61 -27.20
CA ARG A 75 -19.09 6.49 -26.26
C ARG A 75 -18.63 6.03 -24.89
N PHE A 76 -19.33 6.49 -23.86
CA PHE A 76 -19.15 6.05 -22.49
C PHE A 76 -20.49 5.92 -21.75
N LEU A 77 -20.45 5.16 -20.67
CA LEU A 77 -21.52 5.00 -19.69
C LEU A 77 -20.88 4.97 -18.31
N VAL A 78 -21.20 5.93 -17.46
CA VAL A 78 -20.92 5.92 -16.02
C VAL A 78 -22.17 5.35 -15.35
N PRO A 79 -22.15 4.09 -14.91
CA PRO A 79 -23.34 3.45 -14.35
C PRO A 79 -23.56 3.84 -12.90
N ASP A 80 -24.75 3.61 -12.36
CA ASP A 80 -25.07 3.60 -10.92
C ASP A 80 -24.45 4.77 -10.13
N LEU A 81 -24.64 6.00 -10.60
CA LEU A 81 -24.25 7.20 -9.87
C LEU A 81 -25.32 7.53 -8.80
N PRO A 82 -24.91 7.77 -7.55
CA PRO A 82 -25.79 8.35 -6.54
C PRO A 82 -26.40 9.67 -7.00
N ALA A 83 -27.61 9.98 -6.51
CA ALA A 83 -28.27 11.23 -6.82
C ALA A 83 -27.51 12.44 -6.23
N ALA A 84 -26.72 13.12 -7.07
CA ALA A 84 -25.90 14.28 -6.73
C ALA A 84 -25.66 15.14 -8.00
N ALA A 85 -25.07 16.32 -7.85
CA ALA A 85 -24.46 17.02 -8.98
C ALA A 85 -23.00 16.57 -9.12
N TYR A 86 -22.56 16.32 -10.35
CA TYR A 86 -21.20 15.89 -10.65
C TYR A 86 -20.49 16.90 -11.53
N ARG A 87 -19.21 17.13 -11.26
CA ARG A 87 -18.26 17.67 -12.22
C ARG A 87 -17.80 16.52 -13.10
N VAL A 88 -18.01 16.63 -14.41
CA VAL A 88 -17.65 15.60 -15.38
C VAL A 88 -16.65 16.15 -16.38
N TRP A 89 -15.51 15.47 -16.52
CA TRP A 89 -14.46 15.87 -17.46
C TRP A 89 -13.75 14.66 -18.07
N VAL A 90 -12.94 14.93 -19.08
CA VAL A 90 -12.18 13.95 -19.83
C VAL A 90 -10.70 14.10 -19.52
N ARG A 91 -10.05 12.96 -19.29
CA ARG A 91 -8.59 12.83 -19.22
C ARG A 91 -8.14 11.75 -20.20
N GLY A 92 -7.00 11.94 -20.86
CA GLY A 92 -6.44 10.89 -21.72
C GLY A 92 -5.01 11.17 -22.12
N TYR A 93 -4.21 10.12 -22.31
CA TYR A 93 -2.82 10.30 -22.73
C TYR A 93 -2.75 10.92 -24.14
N GLY A 94 -1.95 11.98 -24.27
CA GLY A 94 -1.87 12.80 -25.49
C GLY A 94 -2.89 13.94 -25.57
N LEU A 95 -3.71 14.12 -24.54
CA LEU A 95 -4.71 15.19 -24.44
C LEU A 95 -4.38 16.11 -23.26
N ALA A 96 -4.82 17.35 -23.34
CA ALA A 96 -5.01 18.17 -22.15
C ALA A 96 -6.29 17.70 -21.43
N ASP A 97 -6.35 17.86 -20.10
CA ASP A 97 -7.62 17.66 -19.38
C ASP A 97 -8.67 18.63 -19.92
N SER A 98 -9.90 18.14 -20.12
CA SER A 98 -11.00 19.00 -20.54
C SER A 98 -11.49 19.87 -19.38
N GLU A 99 -12.09 21.01 -19.71
CA GLU A 99 -12.86 21.77 -18.72
C GLU A 99 -14.02 20.91 -18.18
N PRO A 100 -14.25 20.86 -16.85
CA PRO A 100 -15.36 20.11 -16.29
C PRO A 100 -16.72 20.75 -16.59
N VAL A 101 -17.71 19.92 -16.89
CA VAL A 101 -19.12 20.32 -17.00
C VAL A 101 -19.93 19.78 -15.83
N THR A 102 -20.95 20.50 -15.38
CA THR A 102 -21.88 19.99 -14.36
C THR A 102 -22.93 19.11 -15.00
N ALA A 103 -23.19 17.95 -14.40
CA ALA A 103 -24.21 17.01 -14.86
C ALA A 103 -24.86 16.26 -13.70
N ARG A 104 -26.00 15.61 -13.99
CA ARG A 104 -26.72 14.73 -13.05
C ARG A 104 -26.98 13.35 -13.67
N PRO A 105 -27.18 12.30 -12.85
CA PRO A 105 -27.63 11.00 -13.35
C PRO A 105 -28.92 11.14 -14.19
N GLY A 106 -29.01 10.34 -15.25
CA GLY A 106 -30.06 10.41 -16.28
C GLY A 106 -29.75 11.35 -17.45
N GLU A 107 -28.67 12.13 -17.40
CA GLU A 107 -28.29 13.04 -18.49
C GLU A 107 -27.41 12.36 -19.55
N THR A 108 -27.44 12.93 -20.77
CA THR A 108 -26.58 12.53 -21.87
C THR A 108 -25.67 13.68 -22.26
N LEU A 109 -24.36 13.47 -22.21
CA LEU A 109 -23.35 14.50 -22.44
C LEU A 109 -22.67 14.36 -23.82
N ALA A 110 -22.28 15.49 -24.38
CA ALA A 110 -21.30 15.57 -25.45
C ALA A 110 -20.08 16.31 -24.88
N LEU A 111 -19.00 15.58 -24.65
CA LEU A 111 -17.76 16.11 -24.07
C LEU A 111 -16.75 16.34 -25.18
N GLU A 112 -16.02 17.46 -25.09
CA GLU A 112 -14.96 17.80 -26.01
C GLU A 112 -13.59 17.56 -25.38
N ALA A 113 -12.70 16.95 -26.15
CA ALA A 113 -11.33 16.67 -25.78
C ALA A 113 -10.36 17.50 -26.64
N THR A 114 -9.33 18.04 -25.99
CA THR A 114 -8.34 18.88 -26.65
C THR A 114 -7.01 18.13 -26.74
N PRO A 115 -6.43 17.95 -27.95
CA PRO A 115 -5.06 17.45 -28.09
C PRO A 115 -4.08 18.32 -27.31
N ALA A 116 -3.15 17.70 -26.59
CA ALA A 116 -2.10 18.45 -25.92
C ALA A 116 -1.23 19.19 -26.95
N ALA A 117 -0.92 20.46 -26.68
CA ALA A 117 -0.12 21.31 -27.56
C ALA A 117 1.38 20.96 -27.53
N THR A 118 1.84 20.33 -26.44
CA THR A 118 3.25 19.95 -26.25
C THR A 118 3.39 18.56 -25.62
N PRO A 119 4.55 17.88 -25.79
CA PRO A 119 4.83 16.65 -25.05
C PRO A 119 4.75 16.81 -23.53
N GLN A 120 5.15 17.97 -22.99
CA GLN A 120 5.10 18.27 -21.56
C GLN A 120 3.66 18.37 -21.05
N GLU A 121 2.79 19.05 -21.79
CA GLU A 121 1.36 19.11 -21.48
C GLU A 121 0.72 17.71 -21.56
N ALA A 122 1.09 16.91 -22.56
CA ALA A 122 0.61 15.53 -22.67
C ALA A 122 1.05 14.66 -21.47
N ALA A 123 2.27 14.87 -20.97
CA ALA A 123 2.87 14.11 -19.88
C ALA A 123 2.37 14.54 -18.49
N ALA A 124 1.73 15.70 -18.36
CA ALA A 124 1.25 16.24 -17.09
C ALA A 124 0.25 15.30 -16.38
N VAL A 125 -0.46 14.48 -17.14
CA VAL A 125 -1.43 13.48 -16.63
C VAL A 125 -0.87 12.05 -16.57
N TYR A 126 0.42 11.86 -16.88
CA TYR A 126 1.03 10.53 -16.82
C TYR A 126 1.17 10.06 -15.36
N PRO A 127 1.00 8.75 -15.11
CA PRO A 127 1.15 8.20 -13.77
C PRO A 127 2.53 8.48 -13.17
N ALA A 128 2.60 8.67 -11.85
CA ALA A 128 3.84 9.02 -11.17
C ALA A 128 5.01 8.05 -11.45
N ASN A 129 4.74 6.76 -11.61
CA ASN A 129 5.78 5.77 -11.91
C ASN A 129 6.46 5.99 -13.27
N TYR A 130 5.82 6.67 -14.23
CA TYR A 130 6.47 7.04 -15.51
C TYR A 130 7.49 8.16 -15.28
N TRP A 131 7.14 9.19 -14.52
CA TRP A 131 8.08 10.24 -14.15
C TRP A 131 9.24 9.70 -13.31
N TYR A 132 8.95 8.82 -12.35
CA TYR A 132 9.96 8.13 -11.56
C TYR A 132 10.88 7.24 -12.40
N SER A 133 10.42 6.72 -13.54
CA SER A 133 11.25 5.90 -14.43
C SER A 133 12.40 6.66 -15.08
N LEU A 134 12.37 8.00 -15.05
CA LEU A 134 13.47 8.85 -15.52
C LEU A 134 14.60 8.97 -14.49
N LEU A 135 14.39 8.59 -13.23
CA LEU A 135 15.44 8.64 -12.20
C LEU A 135 16.53 7.61 -12.51
N GLU A 136 17.77 8.07 -12.69
CA GLU A 136 18.91 7.21 -13.02
C GLU A 136 19.78 6.93 -11.79
N PRO A 137 19.77 5.71 -11.20
CA PRO A 137 20.69 5.37 -10.13
C PRO A 137 22.15 5.32 -10.63
N PRO A 138 23.16 5.45 -9.74
CA PRO A 138 24.56 5.26 -10.09
C PRO A 138 24.80 3.96 -10.86
N ALA A 139 25.71 3.98 -11.82
CA ALA A 139 25.94 2.86 -12.72
C ALA A 139 26.47 1.62 -11.96
N PRO A 140 26.22 0.39 -12.45
CA PRO A 140 26.64 -0.82 -11.74
C PRO A 140 28.15 -0.93 -11.49
N ASP A 141 28.98 -0.33 -12.36
CA ASP A 141 30.45 -0.32 -12.27
C ASP A 141 31.02 0.69 -11.26
N GLU A 142 30.16 1.54 -10.67
CA GLU A 142 30.53 2.41 -9.54
C GLU A 142 30.52 1.68 -8.19
N PHE A 143 30.15 0.40 -8.16
CA PHE A 143 30.07 -0.39 -6.93
C PHE A 143 31.21 -1.44 -6.85
N PRO A 144 31.70 -1.76 -5.63
CA PRO A 144 31.25 -1.25 -4.34
C PRO A 144 31.62 0.22 -4.12
N GLY A 145 30.83 0.93 -3.30
CA GLY A 145 31.14 2.31 -2.95
C GLY A 145 32.53 2.45 -2.33
N THR A 146 33.18 3.58 -2.56
CA THR A 146 34.56 3.84 -2.08
C THR A 146 34.62 4.89 -0.97
N GLY A 147 33.48 5.35 -0.48
CA GLY A 147 33.36 6.34 0.60
C GLY A 147 33.52 7.79 0.13
N PRO A 148 33.43 8.75 1.08
CA PRO A 148 33.43 10.20 0.78
C PRO A 148 34.68 10.70 0.05
N GLU A 149 35.85 10.11 0.28
CA GLU A 149 37.11 10.48 -0.38
C GLU A 149 37.26 9.88 -1.79
N GLY A 150 36.36 8.98 -2.19
CA GLY A 150 36.33 8.39 -3.53
C GLY A 150 35.10 8.85 -4.33
N ASN A 151 34.28 7.91 -4.79
CA ASN A 151 33.06 8.21 -5.56
C ASN A 151 31.86 8.73 -4.75
N GLY A 152 32.03 9.02 -3.46
CA GLY A 152 30.97 9.53 -2.60
C GLY A 152 29.92 8.50 -2.16
N ILE A 153 29.93 7.28 -2.71
CA ILE A 153 29.01 6.20 -2.33
C ILE A 153 29.56 5.49 -1.08
N PRO A 154 28.77 5.28 0.00
CA PRO A 154 29.22 4.58 1.19
C PRO A 154 29.76 3.17 0.89
N ALA A 155 30.88 2.80 1.51
CA ALA A 155 31.52 1.50 1.30
C ALA A 155 30.67 0.29 1.75
N THR A 156 29.60 0.54 2.51
CA THR A 156 28.59 -0.45 2.89
C THR A 156 27.67 -0.81 1.73
N LEU A 157 27.49 0.08 0.74
CA LEU A 157 26.72 -0.22 -0.46
C LEU A 157 27.59 -0.99 -1.45
N ARG A 158 27.34 -2.30 -1.54
CA ARG A 158 28.16 -3.23 -2.34
C ARG A 158 27.69 -3.38 -3.79
N SER A 159 26.49 -2.90 -4.13
CA SER A 159 25.90 -3.04 -5.47
C SER A 159 24.84 -1.97 -5.74
N GLN A 160 24.52 -1.75 -7.02
CA GLN A 160 23.40 -0.89 -7.43
C GLN A 160 22.06 -1.38 -6.85
N ALA A 161 21.87 -2.69 -6.67
CA ALA A 161 20.67 -3.22 -6.04
C ALA A 161 20.53 -2.78 -4.57
N ALA A 162 21.65 -2.68 -3.83
CA ALA A 162 21.64 -2.13 -2.48
C ALA A 162 21.33 -0.62 -2.47
N TRP A 163 21.77 0.14 -3.48
CA TRP A 163 21.36 1.53 -3.66
C TRP A 163 19.86 1.65 -3.90
N ILE A 164 19.31 0.86 -4.83
CA ILE A 164 17.88 0.83 -5.14
C ILE A 164 17.06 0.44 -3.90
N ASP A 165 17.57 -0.47 -3.07
CA ASP A 165 16.95 -0.83 -1.79
C ASP A 165 16.82 0.38 -0.84
N VAL A 166 17.86 1.22 -0.75
CA VAL A 166 17.79 2.48 0.03
C VAL A 166 16.73 3.41 -0.57
N THR A 167 16.61 3.51 -1.90
CA THR A 167 15.55 4.31 -2.55
C THR A 167 14.16 3.77 -2.23
N LYS A 168 13.97 2.44 -2.31
CA LYS A 168 12.69 1.79 -2.04
C LYS A 168 12.28 1.92 -0.57
N GLN A 169 13.14 1.49 0.35
CA GLN A 169 12.84 1.48 1.78
C GLN A 169 12.96 2.86 2.43
N GLY A 170 13.77 3.76 1.87
CA GLY A 170 14.05 5.08 2.43
C GLY A 170 13.19 6.21 1.89
N CYS A 171 12.68 6.10 0.66
CA CYS A 171 11.86 7.13 0.02
C CYS A 171 10.50 6.57 -0.42
N GLN A 172 10.48 5.55 -1.29
CA GLN A 172 9.24 5.08 -1.92
C GLN A 172 8.25 4.45 -0.95
N LEU A 173 8.72 3.91 0.19
CA LEU A 173 7.88 3.33 1.22
C LEU A 173 6.85 4.33 1.78
N CYS A 174 7.21 5.63 1.86
CA CYS A 174 6.37 6.66 2.46
C CYS A 174 5.95 7.75 1.46
N HIS A 175 6.64 7.86 0.32
CA HIS A 175 6.40 8.91 -0.66
C HIS A 175 6.13 8.33 -2.04
N GLN A 176 5.05 8.79 -2.67
CA GLN A 176 4.82 8.50 -4.08
C GLN A 176 5.82 9.29 -4.93
N MET A 177 6.94 8.66 -5.26
CA MET A 177 7.94 9.23 -6.14
C MET A 177 7.40 9.38 -7.57
N GLY A 178 7.70 10.52 -8.20
CA GLY A 178 7.28 10.86 -9.56
C GLY A 178 5.95 11.58 -9.65
N ASN A 179 5.31 11.93 -8.53
CA ASN A 179 4.32 13.00 -8.55
C ASN A 179 5.03 14.36 -8.73
N ARG A 180 4.29 15.40 -9.16
CA ARG A 180 4.89 16.72 -9.43
C ARG A 180 5.71 17.24 -8.24
N PHE A 181 5.18 17.13 -7.02
CA PHE A 181 5.86 17.59 -5.81
C PHE A 181 7.23 16.92 -5.54
N THR A 182 7.43 15.69 -6.02
CA THR A 182 8.69 14.95 -5.79
C THR A 182 9.73 15.17 -6.88
N PHE A 183 9.36 15.44 -8.13
CA PHE A 183 10.34 15.74 -9.18
C PHE A 183 10.53 17.23 -9.48
N ASP A 184 9.58 18.09 -9.10
CA ASP A 184 9.59 19.54 -9.31
C ASP A 184 10.07 20.24 -8.03
N VAL A 185 10.91 21.27 -8.16
CA VAL A 185 11.35 22.14 -7.06
C VAL A 185 11.05 23.61 -7.35
N SER A 186 10.34 23.94 -8.43
CA SER A 186 10.01 25.33 -8.79
C SER A 186 9.16 26.06 -7.76
N GLN A 187 8.53 25.34 -6.83
CA GLN A 187 7.85 25.92 -5.66
C GLN A 187 8.82 26.38 -4.55
N LEU A 188 10.11 26.07 -4.66
CA LEU A 188 11.15 26.41 -3.69
C LEU A 188 12.02 27.53 -4.26
N ASP A 189 11.93 28.70 -3.64
CA ASP A 189 12.72 29.88 -4.01
C ASP A 189 13.97 30.04 -3.14
N GLY A 190 14.97 30.77 -3.64
CA GLY A 190 16.12 31.21 -2.84
C GLY A 190 17.29 30.22 -2.74
N PHE A 191 17.36 29.24 -3.63
CA PHE A 191 18.46 28.26 -3.69
C PHE A 191 19.35 28.48 -4.91
N ASP A 192 20.67 28.37 -4.72
CA ASP A 192 21.66 28.54 -5.79
C ASP A 192 21.70 27.36 -6.78
N SER A 193 21.08 26.22 -6.44
CA SER A 193 21.02 25.03 -7.28
C SER A 193 19.85 24.12 -6.90
N THR A 194 19.44 23.27 -7.84
CA THR A 194 18.45 22.21 -7.63
C THR A 194 18.89 21.22 -6.54
N ALA A 195 20.19 20.92 -6.43
CA ALA A 195 20.71 20.08 -5.34
C ALA A 195 20.51 20.73 -3.96
N ALA A 196 20.71 22.05 -3.83
CA ALA A 196 20.47 22.77 -2.59
C ALA A 196 18.97 22.83 -2.23
N ALA A 197 18.10 23.02 -3.23
CA ALA A 197 16.65 22.96 -3.04
C ALA A 197 16.18 21.56 -2.61
N TRP A 198 16.74 20.50 -3.20
CA TRP A 198 16.51 19.11 -2.77
C TRP A 198 16.94 18.88 -1.33
N ASP A 199 18.11 19.39 -0.95
CA ASP A 199 18.68 19.17 0.38
C ASP A 199 17.85 19.83 1.48
N HIS A 200 17.26 20.99 1.17
CA HIS A 200 16.31 21.66 2.04
C HIS A 200 14.93 20.99 2.05
N ARG A 201 14.40 20.53 0.91
CA ARG A 201 13.08 19.88 0.86
C ARG A 201 12.97 18.71 1.84
N ILE A 202 14.01 17.90 1.92
CA ILE A 202 14.02 16.72 2.79
C ILE A 202 14.17 17.07 4.27
N THR A 203 14.20 18.35 4.66
CA THR A 203 14.16 18.78 6.06
C THR A 203 12.78 19.20 6.53
N PHE A 204 11.77 19.27 5.66
CA PHE A 204 10.43 19.77 6.00
C PHE A 204 9.68 18.93 7.04
N GLY A 205 8.99 19.64 7.93
CA GLY A 205 8.01 19.12 8.88
C GLY A 205 8.60 18.22 9.98
N GLN A 206 7.70 17.65 10.80
CA GLN A 206 8.04 16.79 11.94
C GLN A 206 8.96 15.61 11.57
N ARG A 207 8.90 15.11 10.33
CA ARG A 207 9.71 13.97 9.83
C ARG A 207 11.01 14.39 9.13
N GLY A 208 11.29 15.69 9.01
CA GLY A 208 12.43 16.22 8.27
C GLY A 208 13.80 15.68 8.68
N ALA A 209 14.06 15.59 9.98
CA ALA A 209 15.31 15.02 10.48
C ALA A 209 15.51 13.56 10.03
N GLN A 210 14.42 12.77 9.98
CA GLN A 210 14.46 11.38 9.52
C GLN A 210 14.72 11.31 8.02
N MET A 211 14.01 12.11 7.22
CA MET A 211 14.19 12.16 5.76
C MET A 211 15.60 12.61 5.37
N SER A 212 16.12 13.67 6.00
CA SER A 212 17.51 14.12 5.84
C SER A 212 18.53 13.04 6.25
N GLY A 213 18.24 12.27 7.31
CA GLY A 213 19.05 11.14 7.73
C GLY A 213 19.09 9.98 6.72
N VAL A 214 18.00 9.76 5.96
CA VAL A 214 17.98 8.78 4.85
C VAL A 214 18.91 9.22 3.73
N MET A 215 18.95 10.51 3.39
CA MET A 215 19.85 11.01 2.33
C MET A 215 21.32 10.69 2.62
N ASN A 216 21.72 10.72 3.89
CA ASN A 216 23.09 10.36 4.29
C ASN A 216 23.44 8.89 3.98
N ARG A 217 22.45 7.99 3.86
CA ARG A 217 22.67 6.56 3.53
C ARG A 217 23.09 6.35 2.07
N PHE A 218 22.82 7.31 1.19
CA PHE A 218 23.31 7.32 -0.18
C PHE A 218 24.75 7.86 -0.30
N GLY A 219 25.26 8.51 0.75
CA GLY A 219 26.31 9.51 0.61
C GLY A 219 25.68 10.81 0.10
N ARG A 220 25.52 11.78 1.01
CA ARG A 220 24.60 12.92 0.85
C ARG A 220 24.73 13.62 -0.51
N GLU A 221 25.94 14.05 -0.86
CA GLU A 221 26.21 14.74 -2.13
C GLU A 221 25.90 13.85 -3.35
N ARG A 222 26.27 12.57 -3.30
CA ARG A 222 26.02 11.64 -4.41
C ARG A 222 24.53 11.37 -4.61
N GLY A 223 23.77 11.22 -3.51
CA GLY A 223 22.32 11.07 -3.54
C GLY A 223 21.63 12.32 -4.06
N LEU A 224 21.99 13.49 -3.54
CA LEU A 224 21.43 14.78 -3.99
C LEU A 224 21.71 15.03 -5.47
N ALA A 225 22.90 14.72 -5.96
CA ALA A 225 23.25 14.87 -7.37
C ALA A 225 22.33 14.04 -8.29
N MET A 226 22.00 12.81 -7.90
CA MET A 226 21.07 11.94 -8.65
C MET A 226 19.67 12.55 -8.74
N PHE A 227 19.13 13.01 -7.61
CA PHE A 227 17.79 13.59 -7.58
C PHE A 227 17.74 14.98 -8.25
N ALA A 228 18.82 15.76 -8.15
CA ALA A 228 18.93 17.04 -8.83
C ALA A 228 19.00 16.88 -10.34
N ASP A 229 19.81 15.95 -10.85
CA ASP A 229 19.89 15.63 -12.28
C ASP A 229 18.51 15.23 -12.85
N TRP A 230 17.78 14.37 -12.13
CA TRP A 230 16.42 13.98 -12.49
C TRP A 230 15.46 15.18 -12.60
N THR A 231 15.49 16.07 -11.60
CA THR A 231 14.70 17.31 -11.62
C THR A 231 15.11 18.26 -12.74
N ASP A 232 16.42 18.47 -12.94
CA ASP A 232 16.96 19.40 -13.94
C ASP A 232 16.64 18.96 -15.37
N ARG A 233 16.73 17.66 -15.66
CA ARG A 233 16.36 17.12 -16.97
C ARG A 233 14.87 17.29 -17.26
N ILE A 234 14.01 17.03 -16.27
CA ILE A 234 12.57 17.25 -16.40
C ILE A 234 12.27 18.75 -16.63
N ALA A 235 12.90 19.63 -15.85
CA ALA A 235 12.77 21.08 -16.01
C ALA A 235 13.27 21.58 -17.39
N ALA A 236 14.29 20.92 -17.95
CA ALA A 236 14.79 21.16 -19.30
C ALA A 236 13.87 20.60 -20.41
N GLY A 237 12.77 19.93 -20.04
CA GLY A 237 11.73 19.45 -20.95
C GLY A 237 11.77 17.96 -21.25
N GLU A 238 12.57 17.16 -20.54
CA GLU A 238 12.49 15.71 -20.61
C GLU A 238 11.10 15.22 -20.14
N VAL A 239 10.50 14.32 -20.91
CA VAL A 239 9.23 13.67 -20.59
C VAL A 239 9.41 12.15 -20.67
N PRO A 240 8.73 11.38 -19.81
CA PRO A 240 8.80 9.93 -19.90
C PRO A 240 8.06 9.41 -21.14
N PRO A 241 8.30 8.15 -21.54
CA PRO A 241 7.57 7.54 -22.65
C PRO A 241 6.06 7.63 -22.45
N ALA A 242 5.34 7.96 -23.53
CA ALA A 242 3.88 7.97 -23.52
C ALA A 242 3.32 6.60 -23.10
N PRO A 243 2.52 6.52 -22.02
CA PRO A 243 1.85 5.28 -21.66
C PRO A 243 0.82 4.90 -22.73
N PRO A 244 0.52 3.60 -22.90
CA PRO A 244 -0.56 3.18 -23.79
C PRO A 244 -1.92 3.59 -23.20
N ARG A 245 -2.84 4.02 -24.07
CA ARG A 245 -4.26 4.16 -23.71
C ARG A 245 -4.90 2.78 -23.53
N PRO A 246 -5.90 2.62 -22.64
CA PRO A 246 -6.63 1.37 -22.49
C PRO A 246 -7.27 0.91 -23.81
N ARG A 247 -7.21 -0.39 -24.08
CA ARG A 247 -7.79 -1.03 -25.29
C ARG A 247 -8.54 -2.30 -24.93
N ASN A 248 -9.44 -2.72 -25.81
CA ASN A 248 -10.18 -3.97 -25.69
C ASN A 248 -10.86 -4.08 -24.29
N VAL A 249 -10.64 -5.19 -23.60
CA VAL A 249 -11.24 -5.49 -22.29
C VAL A 249 -10.85 -4.48 -21.19
N GLU A 250 -9.73 -3.79 -21.31
CA GLU A 250 -9.29 -2.79 -20.33
C GLU A 250 -10.28 -1.62 -20.24
N ARG A 251 -11.05 -1.36 -21.31
CA ARG A 251 -12.06 -0.30 -21.35
C ARG A 251 -13.34 -0.64 -20.59
N ASN A 252 -13.50 -1.88 -20.16
CA ASN A 252 -14.64 -2.31 -19.35
C ASN A 252 -14.45 -2.03 -17.86
N LEU A 253 -13.33 -1.45 -17.46
CA LEU A 253 -13.05 -1.10 -16.07
C LEU A 253 -13.87 0.12 -15.66
N VAL A 254 -14.57 -0.01 -14.53
CA VAL A 254 -15.21 1.11 -13.82
C VAL A 254 -14.51 1.23 -12.47
N LEU A 255 -13.96 2.41 -12.18
CA LEU A 255 -13.39 2.71 -10.88
C LEU A 255 -14.39 3.54 -10.09
N THR A 256 -14.74 3.09 -8.90
CA THR A 256 -15.49 3.88 -7.92
C THR A 256 -14.57 4.15 -6.75
N MET A 257 -14.40 5.42 -6.40
CA MET A 257 -13.44 5.86 -5.40
C MET A 257 -14.15 6.76 -4.39
N TRP A 258 -13.82 6.55 -3.13
CA TRP A 258 -14.26 7.37 -2.00
C TRP A 258 -13.00 7.92 -1.36
N GLU A 259 -13.02 9.20 -1.02
CA GLU A 259 -12.10 9.72 -0.02
C GLU A 259 -12.49 9.16 1.35
N TRP A 260 -11.54 9.07 2.26
CA TRP A 260 -11.75 8.55 3.59
C TRP A 260 -10.70 9.10 4.53
N ALA A 261 -11.10 9.27 5.79
CA ALA A 261 -10.38 10.01 6.82
C ALA A 261 -10.15 11.50 6.51
N GLY A 262 -9.49 12.21 7.44
CA GLY A 262 -9.14 13.63 7.30
C GLY A 262 -7.85 13.92 6.51
N GLU A 263 -7.59 15.21 6.25
CA GLU A 263 -6.47 15.72 5.42
C GLU A 263 -5.07 15.34 5.94
N ALA A 264 -4.89 15.29 7.26
CA ALA A 264 -3.64 14.87 7.92
C ALA A 264 -3.57 13.35 8.13
N SER A 265 -4.62 12.61 7.77
CA SER A 265 -4.70 11.18 8.01
C SER A 265 -3.81 10.40 7.05
N TYR A 266 -2.93 9.58 7.63
CA TYR A 266 -2.21 8.55 6.92
C TYR A 266 -2.86 7.20 7.23
N VAL A 267 -3.86 6.84 6.43
CA VAL A 267 -4.45 5.50 6.49
C VAL A 267 -3.45 4.50 5.94
N HIS A 268 -2.79 3.77 6.84
CA HIS A 268 -1.64 2.93 6.48
C HIS A 268 -2.09 1.58 5.90
N ASP A 269 -3.14 0.98 6.48
CA ASP A 269 -3.63 -0.35 6.12
C ASP A 269 -5.16 -0.42 6.24
N GLU A 270 -5.76 -1.43 5.59
CA GLU A 270 -7.20 -1.64 5.56
C GLU A 270 -7.60 -3.11 5.61
N VAL A 271 -8.85 -3.37 6.02
CA VAL A 271 -9.48 -4.68 5.95
C VAL A 271 -10.95 -4.54 5.57
N THR A 272 -11.40 -5.49 4.75
CA THR A 272 -12.79 -5.57 4.29
C THR A 272 -13.50 -6.84 4.73
N THR A 273 -12.78 -7.91 5.09
CA THR A 273 -13.38 -9.18 5.55
C THR A 273 -12.32 -10.09 6.17
N ASP A 274 -12.74 -11.19 6.82
CA ASP A 274 -11.82 -12.26 7.22
C ASP A 274 -11.27 -12.94 5.97
N LYS A 275 -9.94 -12.96 5.83
CA LYS A 275 -9.26 -13.55 4.68
C LYS A 275 -9.53 -15.06 4.53
N ARG A 276 -9.87 -15.74 5.63
CA ARG A 276 -10.18 -17.18 5.68
C ARG A 276 -11.62 -17.45 5.22
N GLN A 277 -12.52 -16.49 5.41
CA GLN A 277 -13.92 -16.57 4.99
C GLN A 277 -14.43 -15.21 4.46
N PRO A 278 -14.26 -14.92 3.15
CA PRO A 278 -14.57 -13.60 2.59
C PRO A 278 -16.05 -13.18 2.63
N THR A 279 -16.95 -14.07 3.04
CA THR A 279 -18.38 -13.78 3.18
C THR A 279 -18.76 -13.17 4.53
N VAL A 280 -17.84 -13.12 5.51
CA VAL A 280 -18.10 -12.60 6.87
C VAL A 280 -18.59 -11.15 6.84
N ASN A 281 -18.07 -10.34 5.91
CA ASN A 281 -18.41 -8.92 5.78
C ASN A 281 -18.78 -8.56 4.33
N ALA A 282 -19.51 -9.44 3.66
CA ALA A 282 -19.95 -9.23 2.29
C ALA A 282 -20.80 -7.95 2.18
N ASN A 283 -20.39 -7.02 1.30
CA ASN A 283 -20.97 -5.68 1.15
C ASN A 283 -21.00 -4.85 2.44
N GLY A 284 -20.17 -5.19 3.43
CA GLY A 284 -20.09 -4.48 4.69
C GLY A 284 -19.17 -3.26 4.63
N LEU A 285 -18.88 -2.73 5.81
CA LEU A 285 -18.04 -1.54 5.97
C LEU A 285 -16.57 -1.87 5.68
N VAL A 286 -15.84 -0.87 5.19
CA VAL A 286 -14.38 -0.92 5.03
C VAL A 286 -13.74 -0.31 6.26
N TYR A 287 -12.73 -0.96 6.83
CA TYR A 287 -12.05 -0.52 8.04
C TYR A 287 -10.59 -0.23 7.74
N GLY A 288 -10.16 1.01 7.93
CA GLY A 288 -8.77 1.45 7.85
C GLY A 288 -8.24 1.93 9.19
N VAL A 289 -6.93 2.06 9.34
CA VAL A 289 -6.32 2.66 10.53
C VAL A 289 -5.45 3.85 10.15
N SER A 290 -5.72 4.99 10.78
CA SER A 290 -4.87 6.17 10.63
C SER A 290 -3.74 6.14 11.63
N ILE A 291 -2.52 5.95 11.15
CA ILE A 291 -1.33 5.91 12.02
C ILE A 291 -0.99 7.31 12.58
N THR A 292 -1.44 8.38 11.92
CA THR A 292 -1.15 9.78 12.31
C THR A 292 -2.20 10.40 13.21
N GLU A 293 -3.42 9.85 13.25
CA GLU A 293 -4.55 10.45 13.98
C GLU A 293 -5.05 9.59 15.15
N ASP A 294 -4.49 8.40 15.38
CA ASP A 294 -4.97 7.43 16.38
C ASP A 294 -6.44 6.99 16.16
N THR A 295 -6.88 6.89 14.91
CA THR A 295 -8.27 6.56 14.57
C THR A 295 -8.43 5.25 13.80
N LEU A 296 -9.55 4.57 14.07
CA LEU A 296 -10.13 3.57 13.17
C LEU A 296 -11.04 4.31 12.20
N VAL A 297 -10.72 4.24 10.91
CA VAL A 297 -11.49 4.84 9.83
C VAL A 297 -12.50 3.83 9.33
N VAL A 298 -13.78 4.19 9.30
CA VAL A 298 -14.88 3.31 8.89
C VAL A 298 -15.59 3.94 7.70
N THR A 299 -15.50 3.29 6.54
CA THR A 299 -16.11 3.77 5.29
C THR A 299 -17.28 2.87 4.89
N ASP A 300 -18.46 3.47 4.78
CA ASP A 300 -19.66 2.86 4.22
C ASP A 300 -19.75 3.23 2.74
N THR A 301 -19.34 2.31 1.88
CA THR A 301 -19.35 2.52 0.43
C THR A 301 -20.76 2.56 -0.16
N ALA A 302 -21.75 1.93 0.50
CA ALA A 302 -23.14 1.94 0.08
C ALA A 302 -23.86 3.25 0.46
N ARG A 303 -23.44 3.89 1.56
CA ARG A 303 -23.96 5.20 1.99
C ARG A 303 -23.09 6.38 1.56
N HIS A 304 -21.90 6.12 1.01
CA HIS A 304 -20.93 7.15 0.62
C HIS A 304 -20.54 8.06 1.80
N THR A 305 -20.26 7.45 2.95
CA THR A 305 -19.86 8.16 4.18
C THR A 305 -18.61 7.55 4.78
N SER A 306 -17.75 8.38 5.37
CA SER A 306 -16.62 7.91 6.18
C SER A 306 -16.67 8.53 7.57
N THR A 307 -16.39 7.74 8.61
CA THR A 307 -16.30 8.19 10.00
C THR A 307 -14.99 7.74 10.62
N GLU A 308 -14.61 8.39 11.72
CA GLU A 308 -13.39 8.06 12.47
C GLU A 308 -13.73 7.81 13.92
N LEU A 309 -13.21 6.71 14.48
CA LEU A 309 -13.36 6.34 15.88
C LEU A 309 -12.00 6.45 16.57
N ALA A 310 -11.92 7.22 17.64
CA ALA A 310 -10.70 7.33 18.43
C ALA A 310 -10.33 5.97 19.07
N ILE A 311 -9.10 5.53 18.87
CA ILE A 311 -8.57 4.29 19.45
C ILE A 311 -8.08 4.59 20.89
N PRO A 312 -8.60 3.90 21.92
CA PRO A 312 -8.31 4.25 23.30
C PRO A 312 -6.94 3.74 23.78
N LEU A 313 -6.44 4.39 24.82
CA LEU A 313 -5.29 3.94 25.62
C LEU A 313 -5.77 3.46 27.00
N ARG A 314 -5.02 2.55 27.64
CA ARG A 314 -5.21 2.17 29.04
C ARG A 314 -4.57 3.18 30.01
N GLU A 315 -3.50 3.83 29.59
CA GLU A 315 -2.80 4.86 30.36
C GLU A 315 -3.16 6.28 29.86
N PRO A 316 -2.98 7.32 30.69
CA PRO A 316 -3.10 8.71 30.24
C PRO A 316 -2.22 8.99 29.02
N ARG A 317 -2.75 9.75 28.08
CA ARG A 317 -2.11 10.04 26.79
C ARG A 317 -0.70 10.60 26.94
N GLU A 318 -0.48 11.44 27.93
CA GLU A 318 0.79 12.11 28.20
C GLU A 318 1.90 11.14 28.67
N MET A 319 1.52 9.94 29.13
CA MET A 319 2.47 8.89 29.52
C MET A 319 2.89 8.01 28.34
N VAL A 320 2.15 8.04 27.24
CA VAL A 320 2.39 7.23 26.05
C VAL A 320 3.01 8.12 24.99
N PRO A 321 4.30 7.94 24.65
CA PRO A 321 4.94 8.80 23.67
C PRO A 321 4.42 8.52 22.26
N SER A 322 4.17 9.57 21.48
CA SER A 322 3.89 9.43 20.05
C SER A 322 5.05 8.80 19.29
N MET A 323 4.73 8.10 18.21
CA MET A 323 5.72 7.69 17.20
C MET A 323 6.30 8.91 16.44
N PHE A 324 5.57 10.02 16.38
CA PHE A 324 5.96 11.23 15.67
C PHE A 324 6.63 12.23 16.63
N PRO A 325 7.61 13.02 16.16
CA PRO A 325 8.15 14.11 16.97
C PRO A 325 7.08 15.15 17.29
N THR A 326 6.82 15.40 18.56
CA THR A 326 5.82 16.37 19.05
C THR A 326 6.47 17.62 19.65
N ALA A 327 7.78 17.81 19.43
CA ALA A 327 8.50 19.01 19.85
C ALA A 327 8.62 19.99 18.67
N PRO A 328 8.46 21.30 18.90
CA PRO A 328 8.67 22.32 17.86
C PRO A 328 10.15 22.46 17.49
N GLY A 329 10.43 23.23 16.43
CA GLY A 329 11.79 23.53 15.97
C GLY A 329 12.28 22.68 14.79
N PHE A 330 11.36 22.01 14.09
CA PHE A 330 11.62 21.45 12.76
C PHE A 330 11.51 22.54 11.67
N GLU A 331 12.08 22.28 10.49
CA GLU A 331 11.90 23.17 9.34
C GLU A 331 10.41 23.23 8.96
N PRO A 332 9.80 24.41 8.80
CA PRO A 332 8.38 24.51 8.50
C PRO A 332 7.94 23.66 7.30
N SER A 333 6.76 23.05 7.43
CA SER A 333 6.06 22.43 6.30
C SER A 333 5.61 23.50 5.31
N PRO A 334 5.73 23.28 4.00
CA PRO A 334 5.16 24.17 2.99
C PRO A 334 3.63 24.36 3.09
N TYR A 335 2.94 23.45 3.77
CA TYR A 335 1.49 23.44 3.91
C TYR A 335 1.02 23.85 5.31
N TRP A 336 1.71 23.35 6.35
CA TRP A 336 1.28 23.47 7.75
C TRP A 336 2.18 24.38 8.59
N GLY A 337 3.22 24.97 8.00
CA GLY A 337 4.17 25.79 8.74
C GLY A 337 4.84 25.02 9.87
N ASP A 338 4.86 25.62 11.06
CA ASP A 338 5.43 25.06 12.29
C ASP A 338 4.41 24.28 13.14
N GLU A 339 3.19 24.05 12.63
CA GLU A 339 2.15 23.30 13.33
C GLU A 339 2.54 21.82 13.52
N ILE A 340 2.33 21.32 14.74
CA ILE A 340 2.45 19.89 15.06
C ILE A 340 1.12 19.24 14.70
N ILE A 341 1.07 18.61 13.54
CA ILE A 341 -0.13 17.93 13.02
C ILE A 341 -0.18 16.45 13.43
N PHE A 342 0.98 15.83 13.68
CA PHE A 342 1.03 14.43 14.10
C PHE A 342 1.36 14.30 15.59
N ASP A 343 0.36 13.95 16.37
CA ASP A 343 0.50 13.43 17.73
C ASP A 343 -0.34 12.17 17.84
N ALA A 344 0.31 11.02 17.65
CA ALA A 344 -0.35 9.71 17.56
C ALA A 344 0.31 8.68 18.49
N PRO A 345 0.02 8.70 19.81
CA PRO A 345 0.49 7.69 20.75
C PRO A 345 -0.09 6.29 20.56
N ALA A 346 -1.36 6.15 20.14
CA ALA A 346 -1.92 4.82 19.87
C ALA A 346 -1.26 4.16 18.66
N ASN A 347 -0.84 4.93 17.64
CA ASN A 347 -0.04 4.47 16.51
C ASN A 347 -0.59 3.15 15.92
N PRO A 348 -1.87 3.13 15.51
CA PRO A 348 -2.53 1.91 15.07
C PRO A 348 -1.95 1.43 13.74
N HIS A 349 -1.95 0.11 13.53
CA HIS A 349 -1.37 -0.50 12.36
C HIS A 349 -2.04 -1.84 12.05
N ASN A 350 -2.11 -2.16 10.76
CA ASN A 350 -2.61 -3.41 10.18
C ASN A 350 -3.92 -3.91 10.80
N PRO A 351 -5.10 -3.51 10.31
CA PRO A 351 -6.34 -4.14 10.76
C PRO A 351 -6.53 -5.51 10.09
N MET A 352 -7.12 -6.46 10.81
CA MET A 352 -7.49 -7.79 10.36
C MET A 352 -8.86 -8.15 10.95
N MET A 353 -9.66 -8.90 10.20
CA MET A 353 -11.00 -9.30 10.64
C MET A 353 -11.02 -10.79 10.97
N ASP A 354 -11.71 -11.14 12.06
CA ASP A 354 -11.94 -12.54 12.44
C ASP A 354 -13.29 -13.07 11.95
N ALA A 355 -13.55 -14.35 12.21
CA ALA A 355 -14.77 -15.04 11.77
C ALA A 355 -16.06 -14.50 12.44
N ARG A 356 -15.93 -13.64 13.46
CA ARG A 356 -17.04 -12.97 14.15
C ARG A 356 -17.25 -11.54 13.67
N GLY A 357 -16.45 -11.07 12.71
CA GLY A 357 -16.52 -9.70 12.19
C GLY A 357 -15.84 -8.67 13.08
N ARG A 358 -15.09 -9.08 14.10
CA ARG A 358 -14.31 -8.15 14.94
C ARG A 358 -13.09 -7.68 14.17
N VAL A 359 -12.77 -6.39 14.29
CA VAL A 359 -11.65 -5.73 13.62
C VAL A 359 -10.48 -5.66 14.59
N TRP A 360 -9.59 -6.63 14.51
CA TRP A 360 -8.34 -6.70 15.26
C TRP A 360 -7.31 -5.78 14.66
N LEU A 361 -6.52 -5.11 15.50
CA LEU A 361 -5.47 -4.21 15.06
C LEU A 361 -4.32 -4.22 16.06
N THR A 362 -3.16 -3.75 15.62
CA THR A 362 -2.05 -3.49 16.54
C THR A 362 -2.07 -2.02 16.93
N SER A 363 -2.05 -1.74 18.23
CA SER A 363 -2.01 -0.37 18.75
C SER A 363 -1.28 -0.32 20.07
N THR A 364 -0.55 0.76 20.33
CA THR A 364 -0.05 1.06 21.66
C THR A 364 -1.23 1.29 22.59
N ILE A 365 -1.21 0.70 23.77
CA ILE A 365 -2.26 0.92 24.80
C ILE A 365 -1.67 1.49 26.10
N ARG A 366 -0.35 1.42 26.28
CA ARG A 366 0.37 1.86 27.48
C ARG A 366 1.81 2.25 27.15
N LYS A 367 2.53 2.79 28.15
CA LYS A 367 3.99 3.01 28.09
C LYS A 367 4.76 1.72 27.80
N ARG A 368 6.01 1.90 27.38
CA ARG A 368 6.86 0.82 26.86
C ARG A 368 7.27 -0.23 27.88
N ASP A 369 7.28 0.09 29.17
CA ASP A 369 7.69 -0.86 30.22
C ASP A 369 6.64 -1.96 30.37
N ASN A 370 7.07 -3.21 30.27
CA ASN A 370 6.18 -4.34 30.38
C ASN A 370 5.85 -4.68 31.84
N PRO A 371 4.67 -5.26 32.10
CA PRO A 371 4.31 -5.84 33.38
C PRO A 371 5.33 -6.86 33.89
N ASP A 372 5.36 -7.07 35.20
CA ASP A 372 6.28 -8.02 35.86
C ASP A 372 6.21 -9.43 35.29
N TRP A 373 5.03 -9.87 34.83
CA TRP A 373 4.84 -11.20 34.27
C TRP A 373 5.51 -11.40 32.89
N CYS A 374 6.00 -10.34 32.24
CA CYS A 374 6.84 -10.42 31.03
C CYS A 374 8.35 -10.51 31.34
N GLN A 375 8.73 -10.20 32.58
CA GLN A 375 10.12 -9.98 32.97
C GLN A 375 10.80 -11.25 33.51
N ALA A 376 12.12 -11.16 33.71
CA ALA A 376 12.88 -12.24 34.32
C ALA A 376 12.38 -12.51 35.74
N GLY A 377 12.21 -13.79 36.10
CA GLY A 377 11.65 -14.21 37.38
C GLY A 377 10.12 -14.44 37.35
N SER A 378 9.45 -14.14 36.24
CA SER A 378 8.06 -14.51 36.01
C SER A 378 7.88 -16.04 35.91
N GLU A 379 6.69 -16.50 36.27
CA GLU A 379 6.24 -17.89 36.08
C GLU A 379 5.71 -18.15 34.66
N HIS A 380 5.51 -17.11 33.85
CA HIS A 380 5.04 -17.25 32.48
C HIS A 380 6.04 -18.07 31.64
N PRO A 381 5.62 -19.14 30.94
CA PRO A 381 6.54 -20.04 30.22
C PRO A 381 7.48 -19.30 29.26
N SER A 382 6.94 -18.38 28.46
CA SER A 382 7.72 -17.58 27.52
C SER A 382 8.69 -16.62 28.21
N ALA A 383 8.33 -16.07 29.38
CA ALA A 383 9.20 -15.15 30.12
C ALA A 383 10.36 -15.88 30.81
N ARG A 384 10.12 -17.10 31.30
CA ARG A 384 11.18 -18.01 31.78
C ARG A 384 12.16 -18.38 30.67
N TYR A 385 11.67 -18.46 29.44
CA TYR A 385 12.50 -18.77 28.29
C TYR A 385 13.25 -17.55 27.76
N PHE A 386 12.55 -16.46 27.47
CA PHE A 386 13.11 -15.21 26.95
C PHE A 386 12.30 -14.02 27.49
N PRO A 387 12.73 -13.37 28.58
CA PRO A 387 11.99 -12.24 29.14
C PRO A 387 12.07 -11.02 28.23
N VAL A 388 10.96 -10.30 28.10
CA VAL A 388 10.86 -9.08 27.29
C VAL A 388 10.52 -7.93 28.24
N PRO A 389 11.46 -7.05 28.59
CA PRO A 389 11.23 -6.00 29.59
C PRO A 389 10.41 -4.83 29.04
N ARG A 390 10.34 -4.68 27.71
CA ARG A 390 9.65 -3.57 27.05
C ARG A 390 9.01 -4.00 25.73
N SER A 391 7.85 -3.44 25.40
CA SER A 391 7.20 -3.61 24.11
C SER A 391 6.79 -2.27 23.47
N GLY A 392 6.47 -2.32 22.18
CA GLY A 392 6.06 -1.18 21.35
C GLY A 392 4.54 -1.04 21.32
N ARG A 393 3.92 -1.42 20.19
CA ARG A 393 2.47 -1.60 20.09
C ARG A 393 2.06 -2.92 20.77
N GLN A 394 0.83 -2.95 21.29
CA GLN A 394 0.14 -4.13 21.82
C GLN A 394 -1.00 -4.53 20.87
N ILE A 395 -2.05 -5.16 21.40
CA ILE A 395 -3.15 -5.73 20.63
C ILE A 395 -4.43 -5.00 21.03
N SER A 396 -5.29 -4.73 20.06
CA SER A 396 -6.67 -4.33 20.34
C SER A 396 -7.61 -4.87 19.27
N PHE A 397 -8.91 -4.86 19.56
CA PHE A 397 -9.92 -5.05 18.53
C PHE A 397 -11.12 -4.16 18.79
N TYR A 398 -11.77 -3.75 17.70
CA TYR A 398 -13.09 -3.13 17.71
C TYR A 398 -14.13 -4.19 17.36
N ASP A 399 -15.18 -4.29 18.15
CA ASP A 399 -16.35 -5.13 17.84
C ASP A 399 -17.47 -4.25 17.28
N PRO A 400 -17.77 -4.33 15.96
CA PRO A 400 -18.85 -3.55 15.36
C PRO A 400 -20.24 -3.88 15.91
N ALA A 401 -20.45 -5.06 16.48
CA ALA A 401 -21.76 -5.45 16.99
C ALA A 401 -22.09 -4.79 18.34
N SER A 402 -21.08 -4.55 19.18
CA SER A 402 -21.21 -3.84 20.46
C SER A 402 -20.72 -2.40 20.43
N GLU A 403 -20.06 -1.99 19.34
CA GLU A 403 -19.39 -0.70 19.18
C GLU A 403 -18.32 -0.42 20.25
N THR A 404 -17.59 -1.45 20.68
CA THR A 404 -16.60 -1.35 21.77
C THR A 404 -15.20 -1.74 21.33
N PHE A 405 -14.22 -0.97 21.80
CA PHE A 405 -12.81 -1.37 21.77
C PHE A 405 -12.46 -2.26 22.97
N THR A 406 -11.77 -3.36 22.69
CA THR A 406 -11.07 -4.18 23.69
C THR A 406 -9.58 -4.01 23.50
N LEU A 407 -8.87 -3.68 24.57
CA LEU A 407 -7.42 -3.52 24.59
C LEU A 407 -6.82 -4.74 25.28
N ILE A 408 -5.78 -5.34 24.72
CA ILE A 408 -5.13 -6.56 25.21
C ILE A 408 -3.63 -6.29 25.35
N ASP A 409 -3.10 -6.46 26.55
CA ASP A 409 -1.69 -6.21 26.83
C ASP A 409 -0.81 -7.38 26.35
N SER A 410 0.14 -7.10 25.47
CA SER A 410 1.13 -8.07 25.00
C SER A 410 2.53 -7.77 25.53
N CYS A 411 3.28 -8.82 25.89
CA CYS A 411 4.68 -8.69 26.29
C CYS A 411 5.62 -8.36 25.12
N TYR A 412 5.25 -8.69 23.90
CA TYR A 412 6.04 -8.46 22.69
C TYR A 412 5.48 -7.28 21.91
N GLY A 413 6.35 -6.59 21.16
CA GLY A 413 5.91 -5.57 20.22
C GLY A 413 5.18 -6.19 19.02
N THR A 414 4.12 -5.51 18.55
CA THR A 414 3.30 -5.95 17.42
C THR A 414 3.44 -5.00 16.21
N HIS A 415 3.18 -5.51 14.99
CA HIS A 415 3.13 -4.74 13.74
C HIS A 415 2.08 -5.29 12.78
N HIS A 416 2.42 -6.21 11.88
CA HIS A 416 1.39 -6.98 11.17
C HIS A 416 0.89 -8.13 12.05
N LEU A 417 -0.40 -8.44 11.95
CA LEU A 417 -1.04 -9.60 12.56
C LEU A 417 -1.66 -10.50 11.48
N GLN A 418 -1.76 -11.80 11.75
CA GLN A 418 -2.40 -12.75 10.84
C GLN A 418 -2.99 -13.93 11.61
N PHE A 419 -4.25 -14.25 11.33
CA PHE A 419 -4.91 -15.44 11.86
C PHE A 419 -4.36 -16.71 11.19
N ALA A 420 -4.12 -17.74 12.00
CA ALA A 420 -3.94 -19.11 11.55
C ALA A 420 -5.30 -19.77 11.23
N GLU A 421 -5.24 -20.88 10.50
CA GLU A 421 -6.37 -21.79 10.26
C GLU A 421 -6.29 -23.00 11.20
N ASP A 422 -6.22 -22.74 12.51
CA ASP A 422 -6.15 -23.75 13.56
C ASP A 422 -7.36 -23.67 14.51
N ALA A 423 -7.49 -24.65 15.41
CA ALA A 423 -8.64 -24.73 16.33
C ALA A 423 -8.66 -23.62 17.40
N ALA A 424 -7.53 -22.91 17.59
CA ALA A 424 -7.39 -21.85 18.58
C ALA A 424 -7.63 -20.45 17.97
N ASP A 425 -7.84 -20.37 16.64
CA ASP A 425 -7.78 -19.13 15.88
C ASP A 425 -6.53 -18.32 16.29
N THR A 426 -5.36 -18.99 16.32
CA THR A 426 -4.11 -18.37 16.78
C THR A 426 -3.83 -17.13 15.96
N LEU A 427 -3.68 -16.00 16.64
CA LEU A 427 -3.34 -14.73 16.02
C LEU A 427 -1.84 -14.47 16.18
N TRP A 428 -1.11 -14.52 15.07
CA TRP A 428 0.33 -14.33 15.01
C TRP A 428 0.72 -12.87 14.80
N PHE A 429 1.81 -12.44 15.41
CA PHE A 429 2.29 -11.05 15.32
C PHE A 429 3.74 -10.96 14.88
N SER A 430 4.01 -10.01 13.99
CA SER A 430 5.35 -9.49 13.70
C SER A 430 5.63 -8.21 14.52
N GLY A 431 6.76 -7.55 14.29
CA GLY A 431 7.08 -6.22 14.85
C GLY A 431 8.18 -6.22 15.89
N ASP A 432 8.23 -7.21 16.77
CA ASP A 432 9.31 -7.31 17.75
C ASP A 432 10.66 -7.69 17.09
N PRO A 433 11.77 -7.02 17.41
CA PRO A 433 13.07 -7.33 16.82
C PRO A 433 13.72 -8.61 17.35
N ASN A 434 13.24 -9.18 18.46
CA ASN A 434 13.86 -10.32 19.14
C ASN A 434 12.97 -11.56 19.18
N VAL A 435 11.65 -11.39 19.23
CA VAL A 435 10.70 -12.50 19.41
C VAL A 435 9.61 -12.47 18.34
N VAL A 436 8.91 -13.59 18.20
CA VAL A 436 7.62 -13.68 17.51
C VAL A 436 6.59 -14.08 18.55
N GLY A 437 5.50 -13.32 18.61
CA GLY A 437 4.43 -13.52 19.58
C GLY A 437 3.14 -13.98 18.93
N TRP A 438 2.28 -14.60 19.73
CA TRP A 438 0.94 -15.02 19.33
C TRP A 438 -0.06 -14.87 20.47
N LEU A 439 -1.33 -14.80 20.12
CA LEU A 439 -2.49 -14.83 21.02
C LEU A 439 -3.40 -16.00 20.61
N ASP A 440 -3.72 -16.86 21.56
CA ASP A 440 -4.82 -17.82 21.44
C ASP A 440 -6.13 -17.06 21.67
N THR A 441 -6.85 -16.78 20.58
CA THR A 441 -8.01 -15.90 20.66
C THR A 441 -9.20 -16.61 21.31
N GLN A 442 -9.34 -17.93 21.08
CA GLN A 442 -10.37 -18.74 21.75
C GLN A 442 -10.17 -18.75 23.27
N ALA A 443 -8.95 -19.01 23.75
CA ALA A 443 -8.65 -18.97 25.18
C ALA A 443 -8.87 -17.57 25.80
N TYR A 444 -8.54 -16.51 25.06
CA TYR A 444 -8.81 -15.15 25.51
C TYR A 444 -10.31 -14.87 25.59
N ASP A 445 -11.08 -15.29 24.59
CA ASP A 445 -12.51 -15.09 24.52
C ASP A 445 -13.26 -15.85 25.63
N GLU A 446 -12.77 -17.03 26.02
CA GLU A 446 -13.32 -17.82 27.13
C GLU A 446 -13.00 -17.23 28.51
N THR A 447 -11.82 -16.64 28.68
CA THR A 447 -11.28 -16.34 30.02
C THR A 447 -11.09 -14.86 30.32
N GLY A 448 -10.96 -14.02 29.30
CA GLY A 448 -10.50 -12.63 29.40
C GLY A 448 -9.07 -12.48 29.91
N ASN A 449 -8.30 -13.56 30.04
CA ASN A 449 -6.98 -13.54 30.66
C ASN A 449 -5.88 -13.34 29.60
N GLU A 450 -5.46 -12.08 29.43
CA GLU A 450 -4.41 -11.72 28.48
C GLU A 450 -3.06 -12.39 28.77
N GLN A 451 -2.68 -12.56 30.04
CA GLN A 451 -1.43 -13.21 30.42
C GLN A 451 -1.43 -14.70 30.05
N ALA A 452 -2.52 -15.40 30.31
CA ALA A 452 -2.59 -16.85 30.05
C ALA A 452 -2.81 -17.20 28.58
N SER A 453 -3.37 -16.29 27.80
CA SER A 453 -3.78 -16.55 26.42
C SER A 453 -2.70 -16.23 25.37
N GLN A 454 -1.52 -15.77 25.78
CA GLN A 454 -0.47 -15.37 24.84
C GLN A 454 0.84 -16.14 25.04
N GLY A 455 1.66 -16.18 24.00
CA GLY A 455 3.01 -16.74 24.04
C GLY A 455 3.96 -15.99 23.13
N TRP A 456 5.26 -16.23 23.31
CA TRP A 456 6.28 -15.69 22.43
C TRP A 456 7.54 -16.56 22.47
N CYS A 457 8.29 -16.54 21.38
CA CYS A 457 9.53 -17.29 21.24
C CYS A 457 10.61 -16.41 20.59
N PRO A 458 11.87 -16.43 21.07
CA PRO A 458 12.95 -15.76 20.37
C PRO A 458 13.20 -16.40 19.00
N THR A 459 13.61 -15.60 18.02
CA THR A 459 13.97 -16.14 16.70
C THR A 459 15.36 -16.76 16.74
N VAL A 460 15.42 -18.09 16.79
CA VAL A 460 16.66 -18.87 16.86
C VAL A 460 16.70 -19.88 15.70
N ILE A 461 17.82 -19.89 14.97
CA ILE A 461 18.10 -20.84 13.90
C ILE A 461 18.74 -22.07 14.53
N ASP A 462 18.15 -23.24 14.29
CA ASP A 462 18.74 -24.56 14.55
C ASP A 462 20.01 -24.75 13.71
N THR A 463 21.12 -24.19 14.20
CA THR A 463 22.39 -24.14 13.47
C THR A 463 23.17 -25.42 13.67
N ASN A 464 22.97 -26.08 14.81
CA ASN A 464 23.60 -27.35 15.11
C ASN A 464 22.86 -28.54 14.48
N GLY A 465 21.62 -28.35 14.03
CA GLY A 465 20.81 -29.33 13.29
C GLY A 465 20.18 -30.41 14.18
N ASP A 466 19.98 -30.15 15.47
CA ASP A 466 19.44 -31.13 16.42
C ASP A 466 17.90 -31.14 16.49
N GLY A 467 17.24 -30.21 15.78
CA GLY A 467 15.79 -30.08 15.71
C GLY A 467 15.16 -29.40 16.93
N ARG A 468 15.94 -28.79 17.83
CA ARG A 468 15.46 -28.14 19.05
C ARG A 468 16.20 -26.85 19.32
N ILE A 469 15.50 -25.84 19.83
CA ILE A 469 16.14 -24.60 20.29
C ILE A 469 16.87 -24.85 21.61
N THR A 470 18.19 -24.91 21.55
CA THR A 470 19.07 -25.28 22.67
C THR A 470 19.92 -24.11 23.15
N ARG A 471 19.89 -23.87 24.47
CA ARG A 471 20.76 -22.89 25.15
C ARG A 471 22.03 -23.55 25.70
N PRO A 472 23.18 -22.84 25.75
CA PRO A 472 23.39 -21.49 25.20
C PRO A 472 23.47 -21.50 23.66
N TRP A 473 22.89 -20.49 23.02
CA TRP A 473 23.02 -20.21 21.59
C TRP A 473 24.03 -19.07 21.34
N ASN A 474 24.42 -18.88 20.09
CA ASN A 474 25.18 -17.72 19.62
C ASN A 474 24.29 -16.48 19.65
N GLU A 475 24.77 -15.40 20.27
CA GLU A 475 24.05 -14.12 20.30
C GLU A 475 24.38 -13.27 19.06
N PRO A 476 23.44 -12.41 18.58
CA PRO A 476 23.69 -11.53 17.45
C PRO A 476 24.91 -10.63 17.67
N GLY A 477 25.85 -10.65 16.71
CA GLY A 477 27.07 -9.85 16.75
C GLY A 477 28.26 -10.55 17.42
N GLU A 478 28.07 -11.73 17.99
CA GLU A 478 29.16 -12.55 18.53
C GLU A 478 29.75 -13.50 17.48
N GLN A 479 30.88 -14.12 17.81
CA GLN A 479 31.47 -15.17 16.99
C GLN A 479 30.56 -16.41 17.00
N VAL A 480 30.24 -16.92 15.82
CA VAL A 480 29.37 -18.10 15.66
C VAL A 480 30.15 -19.38 16.02
N ASP A 481 29.68 -20.11 17.03
CA ASP A 481 30.04 -21.50 17.30
C ASP A 481 29.06 -22.42 16.54
N PRO A 482 29.51 -23.20 15.54
CA PRO A 482 28.63 -24.05 14.74
C PRO A 482 28.02 -25.22 15.53
N ALA A 483 28.49 -25.50 16.75
CA ALA A 483 27.90 -26.51 17.63
C ALA A 483 26.70 -25.99 18.45
N ARG A 484 26.37 -24.70 18.31
CA ARG A 484 25.26 -24.04 19.01
C ARG A 484 24.30 -23.44 18.01
N ASP A 485 23.04 -23.35 18.42
CA ASP A 485 22.06 -22.58 17.68
C ASP A 485 22.43 -21.11 17.58
N THR A 486 21.80 -20.39 16.64
CA THR A 486 22.12 -18.98 16.40
C THR A 486 20.88 -18.13 16.53
N ARG A 487 20.86 -17.25 17.53
CA ARG A 487 19.80 -16.26 17.64
C ARG A 487 19.99 -15.20 16.58
N ILE A 488 18.90 -14.87 15.90
CA ILE A 488 18.84 -13.76 14.95
C ILE A 488 17.99 -12.63 15.53
N ALA A 489 18.34 -11.38 15.24
CA ALA A 489 17.56 -10.22 15.62
C ALA A 489 17.32 -9.30 14.42
N GLY A 490 16.38 -8.37 14.57
CA GLY A 490 16.01 -7.38 13.58
C GLY A 490 14.51 -7.33 13.36
N PHE A 491 14.04 -6.16 12.94
CA PHE A 491 12.64 -5.88 12.73
C PHE A 491 11.98 -6.89 11.79
N ALA A 492 10.98 -7.58 12.32
CA ALA A 492 10.06 -8.44 11.59
C ALA A 492 8.97 -7.56 10.97
N TYR A 493 8.99 -7.38 9.65
CA TYR A 493 8.00 -6.56 8.96
C TYR A 493 6.69 -7.31 8.82
N GLY A 494 6.66 -8.39 8.02
CA GLY A 494 5.44 -9.17 7.76
C GLY A 494 5.40 -10.48 8.54
N ILE A 495 4.19 -11.00 8.73
CA ILE A 495 3.90 -12.32 9.29
C ILE A 495 2.85 -13.00 8.41
N ILE A 496 2.99 -14.31 8.17
CA ILE A 496 1.93 -15.12 7.59
C ILE A 496 1.92 -16.50 8.26
N ALA A 497 0.74 -16.98 8.65
CA ALA A 497 0.56 -18.34 9.11
C ALA A 497 0.41 -19.27 7.90
N ASN A 498 1.03 -20.45 7.93
CA ASN A 498 0.84 -21.45 6.90
C ASN A 498 -0.54 -22.12 7.11
N PRO A 499 -1.41 -22.20 6.10
CA PRO A 499 -2.70 -22.89 6.25
C PRO A 499 -2.57 -24.43 6.20
N VAL A 500 -1.39 -24.97 5.92
CA VAL A 500 -1.17 -26.41 5.71
C VAL A 500 -0.47 -27.08 6.90
N ASP A 501 0.28 -26.33 7.69
CA ASP A 501 0.99 -26.82 8.88
C ASP A 501 1.02 -25.75 9.98
N ASP A 502 1.47 -26.12 11.18
CA ASP A 502 1.49 -25.23 12.35
C ASP A 502 2.65 -24.22 12.33
N THR A 503 3.10 -23.79 11.15
CA THR A 503 4.21 -22.83 11.00
C THR A 503 3.78 -21.41 10.69
N ALA A 504 4.63 -20.48 11.09
CA ALA A 504 4.51 -19.08 10.71
C ALA A 504 5.78 -18.60 9.99
N TRP A 505 5.63 -17.67 9.06
CA TRP A 505 6.72 -17.11 8.28
C TRP A 505 6.81 -15.61 8.50
N VAL A 506 8.02 -15.15 8.82
CA VAL A 506 8.32 -13.75 9.05
C VAL A 506 9.22 -13.21 7.94
N ALA A 507 8.89 -12.04 7.42
CA ALA A 507 9.74 -11.30 6.50
C ALA A 507 10.57 -10.25 7.25
N ARG A 508 11.90 -10.27 7.06
CA ARG A 508 12.81 -9.21 7.52
C ARG A 508 13.41 -8.52 6.31
N THR A 509 13.15 -7.22 6.15
CA THR A 509 13.60 -6.44 4.99
C THR A 509 15.08 -6.07 5.04
N GLY A 510 15.70 -6.17 6.23
CA GLY A 510 17.08 -5.79 6.47
C GLY A 510 17.88 -6.83 7.26
N PRO A 511 19.22 -6.85 7.13
CA PRO A 511 19.99 -6.11 6.12
C PRO A 511 19.73 -6.66 4.70
N PHE A 512 19.94 -5.84 3.66
CA PHE A 512 19.81 -6.24 2.25
C PHE A 512 20.62 -7.54 1.97
N PRO A 513 20.06 -8.54 1.24
CA PRO A 513 18.80 -8.53 0.48
C PRO A 513 17.52 -8.87 1.28
N GLY A 514 17.57 -8.82 2.61
CA GLY A 514 16.50 -9.29 3.48
C GLY A 514 16.51 -10.81 3.63
N ARG A 515 15.51 -11.34 4.35
CA ARG A 515 15.35 -12.80 4.59
C ARG A 515 13.93 -13.16 4.99
N LEU A 516 13.55 -14.40 4.70
CA LEU A 516 12.37 -15.06 5.27
C LEU A 516 12.82 -15.98 6.41
N VAL A 517 12.04 -16.01 7.49
CA VAL A 517 12.28 -16.85 8.67
C VAL A 517 11.05 -17.71 8.87
N ARG A 518 11.21 -19.04 8.79
CA ARG A 518 10.17 -20.00 9.17
C ARG A 518 10.27 -20.27 10.67
N LEU A 519 9.13 -20.26 11.34
CA LEU A 519 8.99 -20.63 12.75
C LEU A 519 8.12 -21.88 12.85
N ASP A 520 8.68 -22.92 13.44
CA ASP A 520 7.98 -24.13 13.84
C ASP A 520 7.61 -23.98 15.33
N ARG A 521 6.31 -24.09 15.66
CA ARG A 521 5.81 -23.97 17.03
C ARG A 521 5.91 -25.28 17.79
#